data_AF-A0A956RTA8-F1
#
_entry.id   AF-A0A956RTA8-F1
#
_cell.length_a   1.000
_cell.length_b   1.000
_cell.length_c   1.000
_cell.angle_alpha   90.00
_cell.angle_beta   90.00
_cell.angle_gamma   90.00
#
_symmetry.space_group_name_H-M   'P 1'
#
loop_
_entity.id
_entity.type
_entity.pdbx_description
1 polymer ?
#
loop_
_entity_poly.entity_id
_entity_poly.type
_entity_poly.pdbx_seq_one_letter_code
_entity_poly.pdbx_strand_id
1 'polypeptide(L)'
;IGIIAYSSLVPLASWRAVEGQASAKTEQMKADGAVVDSPFKTMAKKYGVTEAQVLLRWGIQQGYAVLPKSGNTERIRQNSDLFGFAIDEVDMAIMATMDRGDGVAWRSGDPTRDV
;
A
#
# COMPACT_ATOMS: atom_id res chain seq x y z
N ILE A 1 -22.03 17.26 0.98
CA ILE A 1 -20.69 17.62 0.43
C ILE A 1 -19.97 16.32 0.19
N GLY A 2 -19.75 15.92 -1.07
CA GLY A 2 -18.93 14.75 -1.39
C GLY A 2 -17.49 15.06 -1.02
N ILE A 3 -16.87 14.22 -0.19
CA ILE A 3 -15.48 14.42 0.23
C ILE A 3 -14.60 14.30 -1.02
N ILE A 4 -14.02 15.43 -1.46
CA ILE A 4 -12.99 15.47 -2.50
C ILE A 4 -11.66 15.55 -1.76
N ALA A 5 -10.86 14.49 -1.84
CA ALA A 5 -9.47 14.54 -1.41
C ALA A 5 -8.68 15.35 -2.45
N TYR A 6 -8.42 16.62 -2.17
CA TYR A 6 -7.53 17.47 -2.97
C TYR A 6 -6.09 17.30 -2.47
N SER A 7 -5.19 16.86 -3.35
CA SER A 7 -3.75 16.89 -3.09
C SER A 7 -3.16 18.09 -3.82
N SER A 8 -2.69 19.09 -3.05
CA SER A 8 -1.87 20.20 -3.56
C SER A 8 -0.50 19.74 -4.08
N LEU A 9 -0.18 18.45 -3.89
CA LEU A 9 1.06 17.78 -4.30
C LEU A 9 0.88 16.91 -5.55
N VAL A 10 -0.10 17.20 -6.40
CA VAL A 10 -0.01 16.79 -7.81
C VAL A 10 0.72 17.93 -8.54
N PRO A 11 2.06 17.97 -8.58
CA PRO A 11 2.70 18.81 -9.56
C PRO A 11 2.21 18.36 -10.92
N LEU A 12 1.91 19.34 -11.77
CA LEU A 12 1.65 19.22 -13.20
C LEU A 12 2.30 17.95 -13.76
N ALA A 13 1.55 17.18 -14.56
CA ALA A 13 1.96 15.88 -15.12
C ALA A 13 3.31 15.90 -15.90
N SER A 14 3.93 17.07 -16.05
CA SER A 14 5.18 17.40 -16.73
C SER A 14 6.45 17.42 -15.86
N TRP A 15 6.42 17.14 -14.54
CA TRP A 15 7.66 17.16 -13.75
C TRP A 15 8.65 16.03 -14.08
N ARG A 16 8.18 14.99 -14.79
CA ARG A 16 9.01 13.88 -15.26
C ARG A 16 9.56 14.24 -16.63
N ALA A 17 10.75 14.84 -16.65
CA ALA A 17 11.38 15.33 -17.87
C ALA A 17 12.26 14.28 -18.56
N VAL A 18 12.71 13.25 -17.82
CA VAL A 18 13.61 12.22 -18.33
C VAL A 18 13.14 10.81 -17.96
N GLU A 19 13.47 9.84 -18.82
CA GLU A 19 13.26 8.42 -18.57
C GLU A 19 13.95 8.00 -17.25
N GLY A 20 13.26 7.21 -16.43
CA GLY A 20 13.73 6.81 -15.09
C GLY A 20 13.16 7.61 -13.91
N GLN A 21 12.54 8.79 -14.12
CA GLN A 21 11.86 9.55 -13.05
C GLN A 21 10.46 9.01 -12.66
N ALA A 22 10.08 7.84 -13.19
CA ALA A 22 8.72 7.34 -13.07
C ALA A 22 8.40 6.68 -11.70
N SER A 23 9.41 6.15 -11.01
CA SER A 23 9.23 5.33 -9.82
C SER A 23 10.49 5.31 -8.95
N ALA A 24 10.37 5.68 -7.67
CA ALA A 24 11.42 5.52 -6.67
C ALA A 24 11.60 4.05 -6.18
N LYS A 25 10.86 3.09 -6.78
CA LYS A 25 11.00 1.67 -6.44
C LYS A 25 12.36 1.14 -6.89
N THR A 26 13.16 0.67 -5.95
CA THR A 26 14.43 -0.02 -6.22
C THR A 26 14.18 -1.39 -6.86
N GLU A 27 15.21 -1.99 -7.47
CA GLU A 27 15.12 -3.37 -7.95
C GLU A 27 14.82 -4.35 -6.82
N GLN A 28 15.36 -4.10 -5.61
CA GLN A 28 15.03 -4.91 -4.43
C GLN A 28 13.53 -4.84 -4.10
N MET A 29 12.90 -3.66 -4.14
CA MET A 29 11.46 -3.55 -3.89
C MET A 29 10.61 -4.29 -4.93
N LYS A 30 11.08 -4.35 -6.19
CA LYS A 30 10.42 -5.14 -7.23
C LYS A 30 10.60 -6.64 -6.98
N ALA A 31 11.79 -7.08 -6.59
CA ALA A 31 12.09 -8.46 -6.26
C ALA A 31 11.25 -8.94 -5.05
N ASP A 32 11.16 -8.13 -3.99
CA ASP A 32 10.35 -8.42 -2.81
C ASP A 32 8.87 -8.64 -3.17
N GLY A 33 8.30 -7.80 -4.06
CA GLY A 33 6.93 -7.97 -4.55
C GLY A 33 6.73 -9.19 -5.46
N ALA A 34 7.80 -9.69 -6.08
CA ALA A 34 7.75 -10.86 -6.96
C ALA A 34 7.80 -12.20 -6.20
N VAL A 35 8.25 -12.22 -4.94
CA VAL A 35 8.35 -13.44 -4.12
C VAL A 35 7.02 -14.20 -4.12
N VAL A 36 7.03 -15.46 -4.57
CA VAL A 36 5.82 -16.27 -4.79
C VAL A 36 5.12 -16.57 -3.46
N ASP A 37 5.89 -16.93 -2.44
CA ASP A 37 5.36 -17.31 -1.13
C ASP A 37 5.44 -16.15 -0.13
N SER A 38 5.24 -14.91 -0.60
CA SER A 38 5.18 -13.77 0.31
C SER A 38 4.03 -13.97 1.31
N PRO A 39 4.18 -13.53 2.57
CA PRO A 39 3.11 -13.61 3.55
C PRO A 39 1.79 -13.00 3.06
N PHE A 40 1.87 -11.91 2.29
CA PHE A 40 0.70 -11.25 1.71
C PHE A 40 0.00 -12.09 0.63
N LYS A 41 0.74 -12.84 -0.20
CA LYS A 41 0.14 -13.79 -1.17
C LYS A 41 -0.54 -14.95 -0.47
N THR A 42 0.08 -15.48 0.59
CA THR A 42 -0.51 -16.54 1.41
C THR A 42 -1.80 -16.06 2.09
N MET A 43 -1.78 -14.86 2.70
CA MET A 43 -2.98 -14.24 3.28
C MET A 43 -4.04 -13.95 2.22
N ALA A 44 -3.67 -13.38 1.07
CA ALA A 44 -4.60 -13.13 -0.03
C ALA A 44 -5.33 -14.40 -0.47
N LYS A 45 -4.59 -15.51 -0.61
CA LYS A 45 -5.17 -16.83 -0.90
C LYS A 45 -6.10 -17.32 0.22
N LYS A 46 -5.69 -17.19 1.49
CA LYS A 46 -6.50 -17.56 2.66
C LYS A 46 -7.86 -16.84 2.68
N TYR A 47 -7.87 -15.54 2.39
CA TYR A 47 -9.08 -14.72 2.41
C TYR A 47 -9.84 -14.68 1.07
N GLY A 48 -9.31 -15.28 0.00
CA GLY A 48 -9.94 -15.26 -1.32
C GLY A 48 -9.95 -13.88 -1.98
N VAL A 49 -8.98 -13.02 -1.67
CA VAL A 49 -8.87 -11.64 -2.16
C VAL A 49 -7.50 -11.39 -2.80
N THR A 50 -7.25 -10.18 -3.30
CA THR A 50 -5.92 -9.79 -3.81
C THR A 50 -4.99 -9.30 -2.71
N GLU A 51 -3.67 -9.34 -2.96
CA GLU A 51 -2.65 -8.75 -2.07
C GLU A 51 -2.94 -7.26 -1.78
N ALA A 52 -3.40 -6.52 -2.78
CA ALA A 52 -3.78 -5.12 -2.61
C ALA A 52 -4.93 -4.98 -1.60
N GLN A 53 -5.97 -5.81 -1.70
CA GLN A 53 -7.07 -5.78 -0.73
C GLN A 53 -6.62 -6.13 0.68
N VAL A 54 -5.71 -7.10 0.87
CA VAL A 54 -5.12 -7.40 2.19
C VAL A 54 -4.44 -6.17 2.78
N LEU A 55 -3.53 -5.54 2.04
CA LEU A 55 -2.78 -4.37 2.52
C LEU A 55 -3.69 -3.16 2.80
N LEU A 56 -4.69 -2.92 1.95
CA LEU A 56 -5.65 -1.83 2.16
C LEU A 56 -6.56 -2.11 3.36
N ARG A 57 -7.02 -3.36 3.52
CA ARG A 57 -7.85 -3.77 4.65
C ARG A 57 -7.10 -3.67 5.98
N TRP A 58 -5.83 -4.05 6.00
CA TRP A 58 -4.97 -3.86 7.17
C TRP A 58 -4.95 -2.41 7.62
N GLY A 59 -4.72 -1.46 6.69
CA GLY A 59 -4.70 -0.04 7.02
C GLY A 59 -6.02 0.46 7.63
N ILE A 60 -7.15 -0.01 7.09
CA ILE A 60 -8.48 0.30 7.63
C ILE A 60 -8.67 -0.31 9.03
N GLN A 61 -8.27 -1.57 9.25
CA GLN A 61 -8.38 -2.22 10.56
C GLN A 61 -7.48 -1.62 11.64
N GLN A 62 -6.35 -1.01 11.25
CA GLN A 62 -5.52 -0.19 12.13
C GLN A 62 -6.14 1.18 12.45
N GLY A 63 -7.28 1.52 11.83
CA GLY A 63 -7.97 2.78 12.03
C GLY A 63 -7.48 3.93 11.13
N TYR A 64 -6.65 3.65 10.13
CA TYR A 64 -6.16 4.68 9.21
C TYR A 64 -7.17 4.97 8.10
N ALA A 65 -7.23 6.23 7.68
CA ALA A 65 -7.88 6.61 6.43
C ALA A 65 -6.96 6.22 5.25
N VAL A 66 -7.44 5.34 4.36
CA VAL A 66 -6.65 4.81 3.24
C VAL A 66 -7.15 5.38 1.91
N LEU A 67 -6.24 5.93 1.10
CA LEU A 67 -6.55 6.54 -0.21
C LEU A 67 -5.77 5.85 -1.34
N PRO A 68 -6.27 4.72 -1.88
CA PRO A 68 -5.57 4.00 -2.95
C PRO A 68 -5.63 4.77 -4.27
N LYS A 69 -4.49 4.91 -4.95
CA LYS A 69 -4.40 5.54 -6.28
C LYS A 69 -4.40 4.50 -7.40
N SER A 70 -5.33 4.62 -8.35
CA SER A 70 -5.35 3.84 -9.59
C SER A 70 -5.97 4.65 -10.72
N GLY A 71 -5.48 4.45 -11.95
CA GLY A 71 -6.17 4.91 -13.18
C GLY A 71 -6.89 3.77 -13.91
N ASN A 72 -6.75 2.53 -13.43
CA ASN A 72 -7.43 1.36 -13.98
C ASN A 72 -8.74 1.14 -13.22
N THR A 73 -9.87 1.19 -13.94
CA THR A 73 -11.23 1.09 -13.39
C THR A 73 -11.46 -0.20 -12.61
N GLU A 74 -10.93 -1.33 -13.08
CA GLU A 74 -11.09 -2.61 -12.40
C GLU A 74 -10.39 -2.61 -11.05
N ARG A 75 -9.16 -2.08 -11.00
CA ARG A 75 -8.43 -1.91 -9.73
C ARG A 75 -9.12 -0.91 -8.80
N ILE A 76 -9.78 0.13 -9.34
CA ILE A 76 -10.55 1.08 -8.50
C ILE A 76 -11.70 0.35 -7.80
N ARG A 77 -12.47 -0.46 -8.54
CA ARG A 77 -13.56 -1.26 -7.97
C ARG A 77 -13.04 -2.25 -6.93
N GLN A 78 -12.02 -3.03 -7.31
CA GLN A 78 -11.38 -4.00 -6.41
C GLN A 78 -10.82 -3.35 -5.14
N ASN A 79 -10.15 -2.20 -5.24
CA ASN A 79 -9.61 -1.48 -4.09
C ASN A 79 -10.70 -0.86 -3.19
N SER A 80 -11.95 -0.78 -3.67
CA SER A 80 -13.09 -0.29 -2.88
C SER A 80 -13.82 -1.43 -2.17
N ASP A 81 -13.69 -2.65 -2.67
CA ASP A 81 -14.29 -3.86 -2.08
C ASP A 81 -13.41 -4.41 -0.96
N LEU A 82 -13.49 -3.77 0.21
CA LEU A 82 -12.64 -4.08 1.38
C LEU A 82 -13.43 -4.52 2.61
N PHE A 83 -14.76 -4.59 2.53
CA PHE A 83 -15.61 -4.85 3.70
C PHE A 83 -16.23 -6.25 3.72
N GLY A 84 -16.00 -7.06 2.69
CA GLY A 84 -16.43 -8.46 2.62
C GLY A 84 -15.57 -9.44 3.44
N PHE A 85 -14.46 -8.98 4.02
CA PHE A 85 -13.58 -9.81 4.85
C PHE A 85 -12.93 -8.99 5.98
N ALA A 86 -12.33 -9.70 6.93
CA ALA A 86 -11.49 -9.12 7.97
C ALA A 86 -10.22 -9.97 8.14
N ILE A 87 -9.11 -9.32 8.42
CA ILE A 87 -7.84 -9.98 8.77
C ILE A 87 -7.92 -10.35 10.24
N ASP A 88 -7.70 -11.62 10.55
CA ASP A 88 -7.74 -12.13 11.92
C ASP A 88 -6.53 -11.66 12.76
N GLU A 89 -6.64 -11.84 14.07
CA GLU A 89 -5.62 -11.38 15.02
C GLU A 89 -4.24 -12.01 14.78
N VAL A 90 -4.21 -13.27 14.33
CA VAL A 90 -2.96 -14.00 14.06
C VAL A 90 -2.23 -13.37 12.88
N ASP A 91 -2.92 -13.13 11.77
CA ASP A 91 -2.34 -12.50 10.59
C ASP A 91 -1.99 -11.04 10.85
N MET A 92 -2.82 -10.31 11.61
CA MET A 92 -2.51 -8.94 12.05
C MET A 92 -1.22 -8.89 12.89
N ALA A 93 -1.03 -9.84 13.81
CA ALA A 93 0.18 -9.96 14.61
C ALA A 93 1.41 -10.30 13.74
N ILE A 94 1.25 -11.19 12.76
CA ILE A 94 2.31 -11.52 11.80
C ILE A 94 2.73 -10.27 11.03
N MET A 95 1.77 -9.50 10.48
CA MET A 95 2.05 -8.25 9.76
C MET A 95 2.79 -7.23 10.62
N ALA A 96 2.47 -7.15 11.92
CA ALA A 96 3.14 -6.23 12.84
C ALA A 96 4.65 -6.51 13.01
N THR A 97 5.11 -7.73 12.73
CA THR A 97 6.55 -8.08 12.79
C THR A 97 7.33 -7.76 11.51
N MET A 98 6.64 -7.29 10.45
CA MET A 98 7.24 -7.06 9.13
C MET A 98 7.77 -5.63 8.92
N ASP A 99 7.56 -4.74 9.88
CA ASP A 99 8.13 -3.39 9.83
C ASP A 99 9.66 -3.47 9.80
N ARG A 100 10.26 -2.78 8.82
CA ARG A 100 11.71 -2.75 8.60
C ARG A 100 12.36 -1.48 9.16
N GLY A 101 11.59 -0.55 9.70
CA GLY A 101 12.07 0.73 10.24
C GLY A 101 12.43 1.78 9.17
N ASP A 102 12.34 1.42 7.89
CA ASP A 102 12.67 2.31 6.77
C ASP A 102 11.44 3.06 6.23
N GLY A 103 11.64 4.33 5.88
CA GLY A 103 10.63 5.17 5.22
C GLY A 103 10.77 5.14 3.69
N VAL A 104 9.66 4.89 2.96
CA VAL A 104 9.66 4.96 1.48
C VAL A 104 9.45 6.39 0.98
N ALA A 105 8.72 7.22 1.75
CA ALA A 105 8.41 8.60 1.38
C ALA A 105 9.49 9.60 1.84
N TRP A 106 10.06 9.39 3.03
CA TRP A 106 11.04 10.29 3.64
C TRP A 106 12.38 9.60 3.78
N ARG A 107 13.44 10.28 3.34
CA ARG A 107 14.82 9.78 3.42
C ARG A 107 15.29 9.51 4.86
N SER A 108 14.72 10.23 5.83
CA SER A 108 15.06 10.12 7.25
C SER A 108 14.27 9.04 8.00
N GLY A 109 13.45 8.24 7.31
CA GLY A 109 12.56 7.28 7.97
C GLY A 109 11.25 7.90 8.45
N ASP A 110 10.54 7.21 9.34
CA ASP A 110 9.30 7.69 9.96
C ASP A 110 9.60 8.87 10.91
N PRO A 111 9.17 10.10 10.59
CA PRO A 111 9.47 11.28 11.41
C PRO A 111 8.70 11.30 12.75
N THR A 112 7.79 10.35 12.97
CA THR A 112 7.05 10.20 14.23
C THR A 112 7.76 9.29 15.23
N ARG A 113 8.82 8.61 14.81
CA ARG A 113 9.67 7.80 15.69
C ARG A 113 10.85 8.66 16.11
N ASP A 114 11.05 8.79 17.42
CA ASP A 114 12.20 9.50 17.97
C ASP A 114 13.50 8.86 17.43
N VAL A 115 14.38 9.69 16.87
CA VAL A 115 15.75 9.36 16.45
C VAL A 115 16.68 9.16 17.64
#